data_AF-A0A936HLS8-F1
#
_entry.id   AF-A0A936HLS8-F1
#
_cell.length_a   1.000
_cell.length_b   1.000
_cell.length_c   1.000
_cell.angle_alpha   90.00
_cell.angle_beta   90.00
_cell.angle_gamma   90.00
#
_symmetry.space_group_name_H-M   'P 1'
#
loop_
_entity.id
_entity.type
_entity.pdbx_description
1 polymer ?
#
loop_
_entity_poly.entity_id
_entity_poly.type
_entity_poly.pdbx_seq_one_letter_code
_entity_poly.pdbx_strand_id
1 'polypeptide(L)'
;MTNNPALPKTTVRLLLAALAVAIAAGVVGCGDNGVITDPRDIVFPESNVSYSQHVQPLFDLSCTSSGCHDGYTQAGGLRLETYADLFQKPGMVRPNDSTRSTLRLAIRGVTVLHPRIEPPLTENQARGIAIWIQEGASNN
;
A
#
# COMPACT_ATOMS: atom_id res chain seq x y z
N MET A 1 -3.73 -50.36 -65.91
CA MET A 1 -3.66 -49.46 -67.08
C MET A 1 -4.14 -48.10 -66.59
N THR A 2 -3.28 -47.37 -65.87
CA THR A 2 -2.61 -46.16 -66.38
C THR A 2 -3.61 -45.17 -66.99
N ASN A 3 -3.90 -44.08 -66.28
CA ASN A 3 -3.73 -42.70 -66.76
C ASN A 3 -4.13 -41.70 -65.66
N ASN A 4 -3.11 -40.99 -65.17
CA ASN A 4 -3.17 -39.60 -64.66
C ASN A 4 -3.74 -38.69 -65.79
N PRO A 5 -4.02 -37.36 -65.66
CA PRO A 5 -3.81 -36.47 -64.53
C PRO A 5 -4.83 -35.30 -64.35
N ALA A 6 -4.55 -34.50 -63.33
CA ALA A 6 -4.57 -33.03 -63.28
C ALA A 6 -5.90 -32.24 -63.29
N LEU A 7 -6.04 -31.52 -62.17
CA LEU A 7 -6.85 -30.33 -61.91
C LEU A 7 -6.75 -29.25 -63.01
N PRO A 8 -7.89 -28.69 -63.46
CA PRO A 8 -7.90 -27.40 -64.13
C PRO A 8 -7.80 -26.25 -63.12
N LYS A 9 -6.81 -25.37 -63.35
CA LYS A 9 -6.60 -24.10 -62.66
C LYS A 9 -7.67 -23.10 -63.11
N THR A 10 -8.72 -22.88 -62.31
CA THR A 10 -9.67 -21.79 -62.54
C THR A 10 -9.53 -20.71 -61.48
N THR A 11 -8.72 -19.71 -61.85
CA THR A 11 -9.01 -18.28 -61.76
C THR A 11 -9.70 -17.78 -60.49
N VAL A 12 -8.88 -17.15 -59.65
CA VAL A 12 -9.25 -16.26 -58.55
C VAL A 12 -10.31 -15.25 -59.04
N ARG A 13 -11.53 -15.38 -58.55
CA ARG A 13 -12.59 -14.38 -58.70
C ARG A 13 -12.62 -13.53 -57.44
N LEU A 14 -11.98 -12.37 -57.51
CA LEU A 14 -12.12 -11.26 -56.56
C LEU A 14 -13.58 -10.81 -56.54
N LEU A 15 -14.30 -11.09 -55.46
CA LEU A 15 -15.60 -10.47 -55.18
C LEU A 15 -15.72 -10.10 -53.69
N LEU A 16 -15.68 -8.78 -53.50
CA LEU A 16 -16.50 -7.96 -52.61
C LEU A 16 -16.35 -8.09 -51.07
N ALA A 17 -15.66 -7.07 -50.55
CA ALA A 17 -16.05 -6.21 -49.43
C ALA A 17 -16.63 -6.83 -48.15
N ALA A 18 -15.84 -6.77 -47.07
CA ALA A 18 -16.36 -6.65 -45.71
C ALA A 18 -15.58 -5.56 -44.97
N LEU A 19 -16.31 -4.53 -44.60
CA LEU A 19 -15.94 -3.41 -43.73
C LEU A 19 -15.43 -3.96 -42.38
N ALA A 20 -14.14 -3.80 -42.07
CA ALA A 20 -13.62 -4.06 -40.73
C ALA A 20 -13.26 -2.73 -40.05
N VAL A 21 -14.15 -2.41 -39.12
CA VAL A 21 -14.15 -1.33 -38.12
C VAL A 21 -12.77 -1.06 -37.51
N ALA A 22 -12.48 0.23 -37.34
CA ALA A 22 -11.32 0.77 -36.65
C ALA A 22 -11.23 0.31 -35.18
N ILE A 23 -10.03 -0.03 -34.73
CA ILE A 23 -9.68 0.11 -33.31
C ILE A 23 -8.35 0.86 -33.26
N ALA A 24 -8.45 2.14 -32.95
CA ALA A 24 -7.33 2.88 -32.41
C ALA A 24 -6.92 2.17 -31.12
N ALA A 25 -5.80 1.45 -31.15
CA ALA A 25 -5.14 1.00 -29.95
C ALA A 25 -4.60 2.25 -29.25
N GLY A 26 -5.45 2.88 -28.45
CA GLY A 26 -5.01 3.79 -27.41
C GLY A 26 -4.00 3.03 -26.57
N VAL A 27 -2.77 3.54 -26.55
CA VAL A 27 -1.81 3.21 -25.51
C VAL A 27 -2.50 3.52 -24.19
N VAL A 28 -3.05 2.48 -23.57
CA VAL A 28 -3.53 2.50 -22.20
C VAL A 28 -2.33 2.92 -21.37
N GLY A 29 -2.38 4.14 -20.84
CA GLY A 29 -1.45 4.56 -19.81
C GLY A 29 -1.55 3.57 -18.65
N CYS A 30 -0.42 3.04 -18.20
CA CYS A 30 -0.35 2.41 -16.89
C CYS A 30 -0.61 3.52 -15.87
N GLY A 31 -1.86 3.65 -15.44
CA GLY A 31 -2.18 4.34 -14.20
C GLY A 31 -1.86 3.37 -13.08
N ASP A 32 -0.89 3.71 -12.24
CA ASP A 32 -0.68 3.05 -10.96
C ASP A 32 -2.02 3.11 -10.23
N ASN A 33 -2.63 1.96 -9.95
CA ASN A 33 -4.02 1.87 -9.49
C ASN A 33 -4.16 2.30 -8.03
N GLY A 34 -3.58 3.43 -7.60
CA GLY A 34 -3.69 3.97 -6.24
C GLY A 34 -3.27 3.00 -5.11
N VAL A 35 -2.67 1.85 -5.43
CA VAL A 35 -2.22 0.88 -4.43
C VAL A 35 -0.86 1.32 -3.95
N ILE A 36 -0.80 1.78 -2.71
CA ILE A 36 0.46 2.09 -2.03
C ILE A 36 1.14 0.78 -1.64
N THR A 37 2.29 0.50 -2.24
CA THR A 37 3.09 -0.72 -1.96
C THR A 37 4.44 -0.43 -1.33
N ASP A 38 4.92 0.82 -1.43
CA ASP A 38 6.15 1.27 -0.77
C ASP A 38 5.76 2.22 0.37
N PRO A 39 6.20 1.97 1.61
CA PRO A 39 5.92 2.89 2.71
C PRO A 39 6.41 4.32 2.43
N ARG A 40 7.47 4.51 1.62
CA ARG A 40 8.01 5.84 1.28
C ARG A 40 7.03 6.73 0.51
N ASP A 41 6.04 6.14 -0.14
CA ASP A 41 5.02 6.86 -0.89
C ASP A 41 3.87 7.36 0.01
N ILE A 42 3.84 6.95 1.29
CA ILE A 42 2.87 7.46 2.26
C ILE A 42 3.31 8.85 2.73
N VAL A 43 2.57 9.86 2.28
CA VAL A 43 2.73 11.25 2.71
C VAL A 43 1.60 11.65 3.66
N PHE A 44 1.97 12.02 4.88
CA PHE A 44 1.03 12.51 5.89
C PHE A 44 0.76 14.01 5.70
N PRO A 45 -0.51 14.45 5.86
CA PRO A 45 -0.85 15.87 5.82
C PRO A 45 -0.34 16.62 7.06
N GLU A 46 -0.39 17.95 7.03
CA GLU A 46 -0.03 18.80 8.17
C GLU A 46 -1.10 18.83 9.27
N SER A 47 -2.32 18.38 8.97
CA SER A 47 -3.44 18.24 9.92
C SER A 47 -4.51 17.31 9.36
N ASN A 48 -5.48 16.95 10.21
CA ASN A 48 -6.56 16.01 9.92
C ASN A 48 -6.04 14.67 9.39
N VAL A 49 -5.05 14.11 10.08
CA VAL A 49 -4.47 12.84 9.68
C VAL A 49 -5.53 11.75 9.81
N SER A 50 -5.84 11.09 8.69
CA SER A 50 -6.70 9.91 8.68
C SER A 50 -5.96 8.66 9.12
N TYR A 51 -6.55 7.91 10.03
CA TYR A 51 -6.06 6.61 10.45
C TYR A 51 -6.03 5.62 9.30
N SER A 52 -7.16 5.48 8.61
CA SER A 52 -7.35 4.50 7.54
C SER A 52 -6.51 4.80 6.30
N GLN A 53 -6.26 6.07 5.99
CA GLN A 53 -5.52 6.48 4.79
C GLN A 53 -4.01 6.65 5.01
N HIS A 54 -3.56 6.90 6.25
CA HIS A 54 -2.14 7.21 6.50
C HIS A 54 -1.50 6.32 7.57
N VAL A 55 -2.14 6.18 8.74
CA VAL A 55 -1.55 5.50 9.90
C VAL A 55 -1.53 3.98 9.72
N GLN A 56 -2.67 3.37 9.42
CA GLN A 56 -2.76 1.93 9.23
C GLN A 56 -1.90 1.45 8.04
N PRO A 57 -1.94 2.10 6.85
CA PRO A 57 -1.05 1.70 5.75
C PRO A 57 0.43 1.76 6.12
N LEU A 58 0.84 2.73 6.94
CA LEU A 58 2.22 2.81 7.42
C LEU A 58 2.58 1.65 8.35
N PHE A 59 1.69 1.29 9.28
CA PHE A 59 1.91 0.12 10.14
C PHE A 59 1.95 -1.17 9.33
N ASP A 60 1.08 -1.29 8.34
CA ASP A 60 1.00 -2.46 7.48
C ASP A 60 2.31 -2.66 6.70
N LEU A 61 2.83 -1.57 6.12
CA LEU A 61 4.00 -1.63 5.25
C LEU A 61 5.33 -1.58 6.00
N SER A 62 5.40 -1.00 7.20
CA SER A 62 6.67 -0.79 7.92
C SER A 62 6.79 -1.53 9.25
N CYS A 63 5.71 -2.11 9.79
CA CYS A 63 5.73 -2.70 11.13
C CYS A 63 5.22 -4.14 11.16
N THR A 64 4.06 -4.41 10.56
CA THR A 64 3.47 -5.76 10.54
C THR A 64 4.08 -6.61 9.41
N SER A 65 4.31 -6.04 8.22
CA SER A 65 4.98 -6.72 7.08
C SER A 65 6.37 -7.27 7.41
N SER A 66 7.05 -6.66 8.38
CA SER A 66 8.38 -7.08 8.84
C SER A 66 8.34 -8.29 9.78
N GLY A 67 7.15 -8.78 10.13
CA GLY A 67 6.96 -9.97 10.96
C GLY A 67 7.12 -9.74 12.46
N CYS A 68 7.07 -8.49 12.93
CA CYS A 68 7.36 -8.13 14.32
C CYS A 68 6.10 -7.78 15.12
N HIS A 69 5.28 -6.83 14.63
CA HIS A 69 4.10 -6.32 15.35
C HIS A 69 2.78 -6.85 14.79
N ASP A 70 2.82 -8.01 14.15
CA ASP A 70 1.63 -8.74 13.70
C ASP A 70 0.97 -9.53 14.83
N GLY A 71 -0.13 -10.20 14.51
CA GLY A 71 -0.92 -10.97 15.46
C GLY A 71 -0.27 -12.25 15.97
N TYR A 72 0.82 -12.71 15.35
CA TYR A 72 1.55 -13.91 15.73
C TYR A 72 2.77 -13.57 16.60
N THR A 73 3.69 -12.74 16.09
CA THR A 73 4.96 -12.42 16.76
C THR A 73 4.76 -11.47 17.93
N GLN A 74 3.90 -10.46 17.79
CA GLN A 74 3.55 -9.50 18.84
C GLN A 74 4.77 -8.96 19.61
N ALA A 75 5.85 -8.57 18.92
CA ALA A 75 7.09 -8.12 19.53
C ALA A 75 6.83 -7.03 20.59
N GLY A 76 7.42 -7.17 21.78
CA GLY A 76 7.16 -6.26 22.90
C GLY A 76 5.73 -6.31 23.47
N GLY A 77 4.97 -7.37 23.14
CA GLY A 77 3.57 -7.54 23.50
C GLY A 77 2.64 -6.55 22.80
N LEU A 78 2.95 -6.18 21.56
CA LEU A 78 2.22 -5.18 20.79
C LEU A 78 1.81 -5.72 19.42
N ARG A 79 0.52 -5.56 19.11
CA ARG A 79 -0.09 -5.78 17.80
C ARG A 79 -0.41 -4.42 17.17
N LEU A 80 -0.30 -4.31 15.85
CA LEU A 80 -0.61 -3.08 15.09
C LEU A 80 -1.55 -3.35 13.88
N GLU A 81 -2.23 -4.49 13.86
CA GLU A 81 -3.09 -4.91 12.74
C GLU A 81 -4.42 -4.17 12.70
N THR A 82 -4.90 -3.70 13.86
CA THR A 82 -6.18 -3.00 13.97
C THR A 82 -6.08 -1.78 14.86
N TYR A 83 -7.01 -0.85 14.67
CA TYR A 83 -7.14 0.32 15.55
C TYR A 83 -7.27 -0.06 17.03
N ALA A 84 -8.04 -1.12 17.33
CA ALA A 84 -8.25 -1.58 18.70
C ALA A 84 -6.96 -2.09 19.36
N ASP A 85 -6.06 -2.71 18.58
CA ASP A 85 -4.79 -3.23 19.09
C ASP A 85 -3.91 -2.12 19.71
N LEU A 86 -3.97 -0.91 19.15
CA LEU A 86 -3.19 0.25 19.60
C LEU A 86 -3.45 0.65 21.05
N PHE A 87 -4.62 0.27 21.57
CA PHE A 87 -5.10 0.64 22.90
C PHE A 87 -5.12 -0.53 23.89
N GLN A 88 -4.72 -1.74 23.48
CA GLN A 88 -4.64 -2.89 24.39
C GLN A 88 -3.55 -2.71 25.46
N LYS A 89 -2.49 -1.94 25.15
CA LYS A 89 -1.40 -1.64 26.09
C LYS A 89 -1.53 -0.20 26.62
N PRO A 90 -1.75 0.00 27.93
CA PRO A 90 -1.91 1.34 28.50
C PRO A 90 -0.74 2.27 28.16
N GLY A 91 -1.06 3.46 27.66
CA GLY A 91 -0.07 4.49 27.33
C GLY A 91 0.69 4.27 26.01
N MET A 92 0.41 3.19 25.27
CA MET A 92 0.98 2.98 23.94
C MET A 92 0.63 4.13 23.00
N VAL A 93 -0.66 4.40 22.86
CA VAL A 93 -1.22 5.60 22.25
C VAL A 93 -1.92 6.41 23.34
N ARG A 94 -1.56 7.69 23.48
CA ARG A 94 -2.21 8.66 24.37
C ARG A 94 -2.85 9.77 23.53
N PRO A 95 -4.15 9.68 23.24
CA PRO A 95 -4.89 10.73 22.55
C PRO A 95 -4.62 12.10 23.17
N ASN A 96 -4.43 13.12 22.33
CA ASN A 96 -4.15 14.51 22.72
C ASN A 96 -2.81 14.73 23.44
N ASP A 97 -1.95 13.71 23.55
CA ASP A 97 -0.64 13.82 24.15
C ASP A 97 0.39 12.98 23.40
N SER A 98 0.84 13.53 22.27
CA SER A 98 1.88 12.89 21.47
C SER A 98 3.17 12.72 22.27
N THR A 99 3.52 13.68 23.13
CA THR A 99 4.81 13.70 23.83
C THR A 99 4.99 12.56 24.82
N ARG A 100 3.92 12.09 25.47
CA ARG A 100 3.94 10.98 26.42
C ARG A 100 3.47 9.64 25.82
N SER A 101 3.13 9.60 24.55
CA SER A 101 2.74 8.37 23.86
C SER A 101 3.96 7.47 23.60
N THR A 102 3.94 6.25 24.12
CA THR A 102 5.06 5.31 23.97
C THR A 102 5.33 4.99 22.50
N LEU A 103 4.28 4.91 21.65
CA LEU A 103 4.43 4.71 20.20
C LEU A 103 5.36 5.76 19.57
N ARG A 104 5.12 7.05 19.82
CA ARG A 104 5.96 8.13 19.30
C ARG A 104 7.39 8.04 19.83
N LEU A 105 7.55 7.71 21.11
CA LEU A 105 8.88 7.61 21.73
C LEU A 105 9.68 6.42 21.17
N ALA A 106 8.99 5.32 20.85
CA ALA A 106 9.58 4.14 20.20
C ALA A 106 10.00 4.43 18.75
N ILE A 107 9.13 5.07 17.96
CA ILE A 107 9.46 5.52 16.59
C ILE A 107 10.69 6.43 16.58
N ARG A 108 10.82 7.30 17.58
CA ARG A 108 11.98 8.20 17.71
C ARG A 108 13.22 7.56 18.34
N GLY A 109 13.13 6.32 18.82
CA GLY A 109 14.24 5.62 19.49
C GLY A 109 14.71 6.29 20.80
N VAL A 110 13.85 7.06 21.49
CA VAL A 110 14.25 7.86 22.66
C VAL A 110 14.19 7.04 23.96
N THR A 111 13.12 6.29 24.17
CA THR A 111 12.88 5.56 25.45
C THR A 111 12.71 4.06 25.27
N VAL A 112 12.45 3.59 24.05
CA VAL A 112 12.29 2.18 23.73
C VAL A 112 13.33 1.84 22.69
N LEU A 113 14.24 0.93 23.04
CA LEU A 113 15.17 0.38 22.07
C LEU A 113 14.38 -0.52 21.13
N HIS A 114 14.10 -0.03 19.93
CA HIS A 114 13.46 -0.78 18.86
C HIS A 114 14.51 -1.18 17.82
N PRO A 115 14.44 -2.38 17.21
CA PRO A 115 15.29 -2.72 16.08
C PRO A 115 15.19 -1.67 14.96
N ARG A 116 16.22 -1.59 14.13
CA ARG A 116 16.19 -0.73 12.95
C ARG A 116 15.04 -1.16 12.02
N ILE A 117 14.18 -0.20 11.66
CA ILE A 117 13.11 -0.37 10.67
C ILE A 117 13.73 -0.13 9.29
N GLU A 118 13.50 -1.04 8.35
CA GLU A 118 14.00 -0.93 6.97
C GLU A 118 12.83 -1.06 5.97
N PRO A 119 12.61 -0.06 5.10
CA PRO A 119 13.32 1.23 5.07
C PRO A 119 13.04 2.09 6.31
N PRO A 120 13.96 3.00 6.69
CA PRO A 120 13.71 3.90 7.81
C PRO A 120 12.49 4.78 7.55
N LEU A 121 11.71 5.05 8.59
CA LEU A 121 10.62 6.02 8.53
C LEU A 121 11.15 7.40 8.14
N THR A 122 10.41 8.10 7.28
CA THR A 122 10.71 9.47 6.92
C THR A 122 10.33 10.43 8.06
N GLU A 123 10.92 11.63 8.06
CA GLU A 123 10.52 12.66 9.03
C GLU A 123 9.03 13.03 8.91
N ASN A 124 8.48 13.02 7.68
CA ASN A 124 7.06 13.26 7.45
C ASN A 124 6.20 12.19 8.14
N GLN A 125 6.56 10.91 8.04
CA GLN A 125 5.83 9.82 8.69
C GLN A 125 5.90 9.90 10.22
N ALA A 126 7.11 10.12 10.76
CA ALA A 126 7.29 10.25 12.21
C ALA A 126 6.52 11.47 12.77
N ARG A 127 6.52 12.59 12.03
CA ARG A 127 5.72 13.78 12.34
C ARG A 127 4.22 13.51 12.21
N GLY A 128 3.80 12.83 11.14
CA GLY A 128 2.40 12.49 10.88
C GLY A 128 1.78 11.63 11.96
N ILE A 129 2.51 10.63 12.47
CA ILE A 129 2.07 9.86 13.65
C ILE A 129 1.93 10.77 14.88
N ALA A 130 2.87 11.69 15.10
CA ALA A 130 2.77 12.63 16.22
C ALA A 130 1.55 13.56 16.09
N ILE A 131 1.24 14.04 14.88
CA ILE A 131 0.06 14.88 14.59
C ILE A 131 -1.22 14.07 14.83
N TRP A 132 -1.35 12.87 14.25
CA TRP A 132 -2.52 12.01 14.45
C TRP A 132 -2.81 11.76 15.94
N ILE A 133 -1.78 11.45 16.73
CA ILE A 133 -1.94 11.27 18.18
C ILE A 133 -2.41 12.57 18.85
N GLN A 134 -1.82 13.70 18.45
CA GLN A 134 -2.15 15.02 19.00
C GLN A 134 -3.57 15.46 18.65
N GLU A 135 -4.10 15.01 17.51
CA GLU A 135 -5.47 15.22 17.04
C GLU A 135 -6.49 14.27 17.68
N GLY A 136 -6.09 13.56 18.74
CA GLY A 136 -6.95 12.65 19.48
C GLY A 136 -6.89 11.20 19.02
N ALA A 137 -5.95 10.86 18.12
CA ALA A 137 -5.74 9.50 17.63
C ALA A 137 -7.01 8.86 17.08
N SER A 138 -7.83 9.61 16.33
CA SER A 138 -9.14 9.17 15.86
C SER A 138 -9.06 8.02 14.85
N ASN A 139 -10.08 7.15 14.82
CA ASN A 139 -10.26 6.13 13.79
C ASN A 139 -11.12 6.68 12.64
N ASN A 140 -10.48 7.32 11.65
CA ASN A 140 -11.12 8.07 10.56
C ASN A 140 -10.56 7.77 9.16
#